data_AF-A0A258AB06-F1
#
_entry.id   AF-A0A258AB06-F1
#
_cell.length_a   1.000
_cell.length_b   1.000
_cell.length_c   1.000
_cell.angle_alpha   90.00
_cell.angle_beta   90.00
_cell.angle_gamma   90.00
#
_symmetry.space_group_name_H-M   'P 1'
#
loop_
_entity.id
_entity.type
_entity.pdbx_description
1 polymer ?
#
loop_
_entity_poly.entity_id
_entity_poly.type
_entity_poly.pdbx_seq_one_letter_code
_entity_poly.pdbx_strand_id
1 'polypeptide(L)'
;MQPDQRQARPQIIHARYPIFILDVAKTATACRDVTEIVAHFRRLIERHPCARFLGVFDHMAHTRALPDGEIAEGILDAQNVVFCFGMSIPNPEILALRPRSIGIAELTDRFVVSFLETPMPLANSAMETWTQALLVSPQPGSGQANDRPCSQLR
;
A
#
# COMPACT_ATOMS: atom_id res chain seq x y z
N MET A 1 -25.28 21.87 40.25
CA MET A 1 -24.39 21.02 39.45
C MET A 1 -25.03 20.87 38.08
N GLN A 2 -24.55 21.61 37.07
CA GLN A 2 -25.02 21.38 35.70
C GLN A 2 -24.46 20.01 35.25
N PRO A 3 -25.27 19.16 34.60
CA PRO A 3 -24.77 17.91 34.07
C PRO A 3 -23.70 18.23 33.03
N ASP A 4 -22.53 17.63 33.19
CA ASP A 4 -21.43 17.63 32.24
C ASP A 4 -21.96 17.10 30.89
N GLN A 5 -22.40 18.03 30.03
CA GLN A 5 -22.84 17.75 28.67
C GLN A 5 -21.60 17.44 27.84
N ARG A 6 -21.09 16.22 27.97
CA ARG A 6 -20.16 15.64 26.99
C ARG A 6 -20.89 15.52 25.66
N GLN A 7 -20.83 16.58 24.86
CA GLN A 7 -21.50 16.65 23.58
C GLN A 7 -20.57 16.07 22.50
N ALA A 8 -21.01 14.99 21.86
CA ALA A 8 -20.33 14.47 20.67
C ALA A 8 -20.37 15.54 19.57
N ARG A 9 -19.19 15.93 19.06
CA ARG A 9 -19.06 17.01 18.07
C ARG A 9 -18.52 16.45 16.75
N PRO A 10 -19.33 16.29 15.70
CA PRO A 10 -18.82 15.94 14.38
C PRO A 10 -17.94 17.08 13.84
N GLN A 11 -16.81 16.74 13.24
CA GLN A 11 -15.86 17.71 12.71
C GLN A 11 -15.18 17.16 11.46
N ILE A 12 -15.05 17.99 10.42
CA ILE A 12 -14.26 17.66 9.22
C ILE A 12 -12.83 18.12 9.48
N ILE A 13 -11.90 17.16 9.54
CA ILE A 13 -10.48 17.44 9.74
C ILE A 13 -9.77 17.60 8.38
N HIS A 14 -10.17 16.83 7.36
CA HIS A 14 -9.70 16.95 5.98
C HIS A 14 -10.84 16.74 4.97
N ALA A 15 -10.98 17.65 4.01
CA ALA A 15 -12.02 17.60 2.98
C ALA A 15 -11.60 16.84 1.70
N ARG A 16 -10.34 16.40 1.62
CA ARG A 16 -9.83 15.60 0.49
C ARG A 16 -9.26 14.31 1.04
N TYR A 17 -9.63 13.19 0.42
CA TYR A 17 -9.11 11.86 0.70
C TYR A 17 -8.25 11.40 -0.49
N PRO A 18 -7.08 12.02 -0.72
CA PRO A 18 -6.20 11.58 -1.79
C PRO A 18 -5.74 10.15 -1.52
N ILE A 19 -5.81 9.31 -2.54
CA ILE A 19 -5.29 7.95 -2.50
C ILE A 19 -4.15 7.83 -3.50
N PHE A 20 -3.12 7.11 -3.09
CA PHE A 20 -2.11 6.59 -4.01
C PHE A 20 -2.59 5.22 -4.51
N ILE A 21 -2.37 4.95 -5.79
CA ILE A 21 -2.68 3.65 -6.43
C ILE A 21 -1.50 3.26 -7.32
N LEU A 22 -1.05 2.01 -7.20
CA LEU A 22 -0.14 1.38 -8.17
C LEU A 22 -0.73 0.05 -8.65
N ASP A 23 -0.92 -0.05 -9.96
CA ASP A 23 -1.13 -1.33 -10.64
C ASP A 23 0.22 -2.03 -10.85
N VAL A 24 0.33 -3.26 -10.35
CA VAL A 24 1.52 -4.09 -10.46
C VAL A 24 1.17 -5.32 -11.29
N ALA A 25 1.53 -5.33 -12.57
CA ALA A 25 1.37 -6.52 -13.40
C ALA A 25 2.10 -7.72 -12.77
N LYS A 26 1.53 -8.93 -12.84
CA LYS A 26 2.18 -10.14 -12.31
C LYS A 26 3.54 -10.42 -12.95
N THR A 27 3.76 -9.94 -14.17
CA THR A 27 5.06 -10.02 -14.89
C THR A 27 6.07 -8.97 -14.44
N ALA A 28 5.63 -7.92 -13.74
CA ALA A 28 6.46 -6.81 -13.28
C ALA A 28 6.91 -6.97 -11.82
N THR A 29 6.57 -8.07 -11.15
CA THR A 29 6.99 -8.34 -9.77
C THR A 29 7.43 -9.81 -9.64
N ALA A 30 8.26 -10.08 -8.63
CA ALA A 30 8.57 -11.45 -8.23
C ALA A 30 7.50 -12.06 -7.31
N CYS A 31 6.57 -11.25 -6.79
CA CYS A 31 5.50 -11.72 -5.91
C CYS A 31 4.43 -12.47 -6.71
N ARG A 32 4.00 -13.62 -6.19
CA ARG A 32 3.07 -14.54 -6.86
C ARG A 32 1.63 -14.34 -6.44
N ASP A 33 1.40 -13.90 -5.22
CA ASP A 33 0.08 -13.75 -4.59
C ASP A 33 0.08 -12.61 -3.55
N VAL A 34 -1.10 -12.33 -2.98
CA VAL A 34 -1.27 -11.32 -1.92
C VAL A 34 -0.42 -11.64 -0.68
N THR A 35 -0.23 -12.91 -0.32
CA THR A 35 0.53 -13.30 0.87
C THR A 35 1.99 -12.85 0.77
N GLU A 36 2.59 -12.98 -0.40
CA GLU A 36 3.96 -12.50 -0.64
C GLU A 36 4.09 -10.98 -0.61
N ILE A 37 3.09 -10.26 -1.13
CA ILE A 37 3.03 -8.79 -1.07
C ILE A 37 2.84 -8.31 0.38
N VAL A 38 1.98 -8.96 1.15
CA VAL A 38 1.81 -8.72 2.59
C VAL A 38 3.14 -8.92 3.32
N ALA A 39 3.86 -10.02 3.04
CA ALA A 39 5.16 -10.28 3.62
C ALA A 39 6.20 -9.23 3.21
N HIS A 40 6.16 -8.72 1.98
CA HIS A 40 7.00 -7.60 1.51
C HIS A 40 6.80 -6.35 2.34
N PHE A 41 5.56 -5.89 2.49
CA PHE A 41 5.27 -4.70 3.30
C PHE A 41 5.63 -4.92 4.77
N ARG A 42 5.31 -6.08 5.35
CA ARG A 42 5.67 -6.39 6.73
C ARG A 42 7.18 -6.24 6.97
N ARG A 43 8.02 -6.81 6.10
CA ARG A 43 9.49 -6.67 6.21
C ARG A 43 9.95 -5.22 6.16
N LEU A 44 9.38 -4.40 5.27
CA LEU A 44 9.75 -3.00 5.13
C LEU A 44 9.31 -2.16 6.33
N ILE A 45 8.10 -2.40 6.82
CA ILE A 45 7.55 -1.73 8.00
C ILE A 45 8.37 -2.09 9.25
N GLU A 46 8.67 -3.37 9.47
CA GLU A 46 9.44 -3.84 10.64
C GLU A 46 10.89 -3.33 10.65
N ARG A 47 11.46 -2.99 9.48
CA ARG A 47 12.81 -2.41 9.35
C ARG A 47 12.83 -0.89 9.46
N HIS A 48 11.69 -0.22 9.32
CA HIS A 48 11.64 1.22 9.29
C HIS A 48 11.70 1.81 10.71
N PRO A 49 12.62 2.75 11.00
CA PRO A 49 12.91 3.20 12.37
C PRO A 49 11.72 3.84 13.09
N CYS A 50 10.79 4.43 12.33
CA CYS A 50 9.63 5.13 12.88
C CYS A 50 8.30 4.43 12.60
N ALA A 51 8.30 3.22 12.03
CA ALA A 51 7.06 2.51 11.71
C ALA A 51 6.87 1.27 12.60
N ARG A 52 5.62 0.89 12.85
CA ARG A 52 5.26 -0.30 13.60
C ARG A 52 4.17 -1.07 12.88
N PHE A 53 4.45 -2.34 12.57
CA PHE A 53 3.45 -3.27 12.08
C PHE A 53 2.47 -3.63 13.20
N LEU A 54 1.17 -3.64 12.88
CA LEU A 54 0.09 -3.91 13.83
C LEU A 54 -0.64 -5.20 13.50
N GLY A 55 -0.86 -5.49 12.22
CA GLY A 55 -1.52 -6.71 11.79
C GLY A 55 -1.86 -6.72 10.31
N VAL A 56 -2.54 -7.80 9.90
CA VAL A 56 -3.14 -7.95 8.57
C VAL A 56 -4.62 -8.16 8.78
N PHE A 57 -5.43 -7.47 7.98
CA PHE A 57 -6.86 -7.70 7.90
C PHE A 57 -7.17 -8.40 6.59
N ASP A 58 -7.67 -9.64 6.68
CA ASP A 58 -8.15 -10.41 5.55
C ASP A 58 -9.56 -9.91 5.17
N HIS A 59 -9.58 -8.91 4.30
CA HIS A 59 -10.81 -8.22 3.90
C HIS A 59 -11.67 -9.15 3.06
N MET A 60 -11.06 -9.96 2.20
CA MET A 60 -11.73 -10.94 1.37
C MET A 60 -12.49 -11.96 2.22
N ALA A 61 -11.82 -12.60 3.18
CA ALA A 61 -12.47 -13.57 4.07
C ALA A 61 -13.55 -12.92 4.93
N HIS A 62 -13.31 -11.70 5.41
CA HIS A 62 -14.31 -10.94 6.17
C HIS A 62 -15.59 -10.71 5.34
N THR A 63 -15.47 -10.15 4.14
CA THR A 63 -16.62 -9.83 3.29
C THR A 63 -17.34 -11.11 2.86
N ARG A 64 -16.63 -12.18 2.50
CA ARG A 64 -17.24 -13.48 2.14
C ARG A 64 -18.06 -14.10 3.27
N ALA A 65 -17.74 -13.81 4.53
CA ALA A 65 -18.46 -14.36 5.67
C ALA A 65 -19.77 -13.61 5.98
N LEU A 66 -20.02 -12.45 5.37
CA LEU A 66 -21.22 -11.66 5.60
C LEU A 66 -22.40 -12.17 4.74
N PRO A 67 -23.63 -12.22 5.28
CA PRO A 67 -24.82 -12.63 4.51
C PRO A 67 -25.03 -11.81 3.23
N ASP A 68 -24.79 -10.50 3.30
CA ASP A 68 -24.94 -9.55 2.19
C ASP A 68 -23.58 -9.01 1.71
N GLY A 69 -22.51 -9.81 1.86
CA GLY A 69 -21.16 -9.44 1.45
C GLY A 69 -21.00 -9.46 -0.06
N GLU A 70 -20.66 -8.31 -0.65
CA GLU A 70 -20.42 -8.18 -2.09
C GLU A 70 -18.94 -7.96 -2.41
N ILE A 71 -18.43 -8.71 -3.39
CA ILE A 71 -17.07 -8.58 -3.92
C ILE A 71 -17.19 -8.34 -5.41
N ALA A 72 -16.54 -7.29 -5.90
CA ALA A 72 -16.54 -6.98 -7.32
C ALA A 72 -15.93 -8.13 -8.15
N GLU A 73 -16.47 -8.35 -9.34
CA GLU A 73 -16.00 -9.39 -10.25
C GLU A 73 -14.49 -9.25 -10.55
N GLY A 74 -13.79 -10.39 -10.58
CA GLY A 74 -12.37 -10.45 -10.91
C GLY A 74 -11.40 -10.22 -9.74
N ILE A 75 -11.88 -9.82 -8.55
CA ILE A 75 -11.04 -9.78 -7.35
C ILE A 75 -10.88 -11.21 -6.81
N LEU A 76 -9.66 -11.73 -6.86
CA LEU A 76 -9.30 -13.07 -6.43
C LEU A 76 -9.00 -13.14 -4.93
N ASP A 77 -8.28 -12.13 -4.42
CA ASP A 77 -7.98 -11.93 -3.01
C ASP A 77 -7.86 -10.43 -2.69
N ALA A 78 -8.10 -10.03 -1.43
CA ALA A 78 -8.06 -8.66 -0.97
C ALA A 78 -7.72 -8.59 0.52
N GLN A 79 -6.60 -7.94 0.86
CA GLN A 79 -6.12 -7.81 2.24
C GLN A 79 -5.59 -6.41 2.52
N ASN A 80 -5.57 -6.03 3.80
CA ASN A 80 -4.99 -4.79 4.26
C ASN A 80 -3.82 -5.06 5.23
N VAL A 81 -2.68 -4.42 4.99
CA VAL A 81 -1.57 -4.36 5.96
C VAL A 81 -1.76 -3.14 6.84
N VAL A 82 -1.91 -3.34 8.14
CA VAL A 82 -2.19 -2.29 9.13
C VAL A 82 -0.92 -1.96 9.93
N PHE A 83 -0.56 -0.69 9.99
CA PHE A 83 0.68 -0.22 10.61
C PHE A 83 0.58 1.26 11.01
N CYS A 84 1.59 1.80 11.68
CA CYS A 84 1.56 3.19 12.10
C CYS A 84 2.96 3.81 12.11
N PHE A 85 3.05 5.10 11.78
CA PHE A 85 4.26 5.90 12.02
C PHE A 85 4.18 6.56 13.40
N GLY A 86 5.19 6.37 14.25
CA GLY A 86 5.24 6.82 15.64
C GLY A 86 5.93 8.17 15.87
N MET A 87 6.01 9.05 14.87
CA MET A 87 6.83 10.27 14.97
C MET A 87 6.28 11.32 15.96
N SER A 88 4.96 11.53 16.01
CA SER A 88 4.33 12.45 16.95
C SER A 88 2.82 12.19 17.10
N ILE A 89 2.21 12.74 18.15
CA ILE A 89 0.75 12.85 18.36
C ILE A 89 0.47 14.32 18.71
N PRO A 90 0.26 15.21 17.71
CA PRO A 90 0.17 16.66 17.97
C PRO A 90 -1.14 17.09 18.64
N ASN A 91 -2.20 16.30 18.49
CA ASN A 91 -3.53 16.53 19.07
C ASN A 91 -4.28 15.18 19.16
N PRO A 92 -5.32 15.03 20.00
CA PRO A 92 -6.06 13.78 20.12
C PRO A 92 -6.82 13.40 18.85
N GLU A 93 -7.26 14.37 18.04
CA GLU A 93 -8.02 14.14 16.81
C GLU A 93 -7.22 13.38 15.74
N ILE A 94 -5.88 13.44 15.78
CA ILE A 94 -5.02 12.68 14.86
C ILE A 94 -5.24 11.16 14.96
N LEU A 95 -5.74 10.67 16.10
CA LEU A 95 -6.02 9.25 16.32
C LEU A 95 -7.20 8.77 15.45
N ALA A 96 -8.07 9.64 14.97
CA ALA A 96 -9.11 9.29 14.00
C ALA A 96 -8.55 8.97 12.60
N LEU A 97 -7.32 9.38 12.32
CA LEU A 97 -6.63 9.16 11.04
C LEU A 97 -5.55 8.06 11.13
N ARG A 98 -5.48 7.35 12.26
CA ARG A 98 -4.48 6.33 12.56
C ARG A 98 -5.18 5.07 13.10
N PRO A 99 -4.65 3.86 12.88
CA PRO A 99 -3.45 3.52 12.13
C PRO A 99 -3.57 3.75 10.62
N ARG A 100 -2.46 3.56 9.90
CA ARG A 100 -2.42 3.52 8.44
C ARG A 100 -2.70 2.11 7.94
N SER A 101 -3.19 2.04 6.72
CA SER A 101 -3.40 0.77 6.01
C SER A 101 -2.97 0.88 4.56
N ILE A 102 -2.27 -0.15 4.07
CA ILE A 102 -2.06 -0.39 2.64
C ILE A 102 -2.98 -1.53 2.22
N GLY A 103 -3.86 -1.27 1.27
CA GLY A 103 -4.74 -2.26 0.65
C GLY A 103 -4.04 -2.94 -0.53
N ILE A 104 -4.26 -4.24 -0.65
CA ILE A 104 -3.69 -5.10 -1.69
C ILE A 104 -4.85 -5.94 -2.23
N ALA A 105 -5.17 -5.78 -3.51
CA ALA A 105 -6.14 -6.61 -4.21
C ALA A 105 -5.44 -7.37 -5.33
N GLU A 106 -5.70 -8.67 -5.44
CA GLU A 106 -5.22 -9.52 -6.52
C GLU A 106 -6.31 -9.70 -7.57
N LEU A 107 -5.95 -9.46 -8.82
CA LEU A 107 -6.73 -9.79 -10.01
C LEU A 107 -5.95 -10.83 -10.82
N THR A 108 -6.57 -11.32 -11.90
CA THR A 108 -5.97 -12.36 -12.76
C THR A 108 -4.59 -11.99 -13.30
N ASP A 109 -4.41 -10.75 -13.76
CA ASP A 109 -3.21 -10.29 -14.47
C ASP A 109 -2.30 -9.36 -13.65
N ARG A 110 -2.81 -8.81 -12.55
CA ARG A 110 -2.12 -7.79 -11.76
C ARG A 110 -2.55 -7.77 -10.29
N PHE A 111 -1.79 -7.04 -9.50
CA PHE A 111 -2.17 -6.58 -8.17
C PHE A 111 -2.49 -5.08 -8.21
N VAL A 112 -3.46 -4.65 -7.41
CA VAL A 112 -3.73 -3.24 -7.15
C VAL A 112 -3.33 -2.95 -5.72
N VAL A 113 -2.35 -2.06 -5.54
CA VAL A 113 -1.91 -1.60 -4.22
C VAL A 113 -2.35 -0.17 -4.03
N SER A 114 -3.06 0.12 -2.95
CA SER A 114 -3.59 1.47 -2.68
C SER A 114 -3.55 1.85 -1.20
N PHE A 115 -3.42 3.14 -0.93
CA PHE A 115 -3.48 3.68 0.43
C PHE A 115 -3.90 5.15 0.44
N LEU A 116 -4.51 5.57 1.55
CA LEU A 116 -4.83 6.96 1.80
C LEU A 116 -3.54 7.73 2.09
N GLU A 117 -3.29 8.78 1.31
CA GLU A 117 -2.20 9.71 1.59
C GLU A 117 -2.48 10.49 2.89
N THR A 118 -1.40 10.90 3.53
CA THR A 118 -1.45 11.56 4.83
C THR A 118 -1.00 13.02 4.71
N PRO A 119 -1.34 13.89 5.67
CA PRO A 119 -0.79 15.24 5.74
C PRO A 119 0.73 15.31 5.95
N MET A 120 1.42 14.17 6.12
CA MET A 120 2.83 14.07 6.44
C MET A 120 3.60 13.50 5.24
N PRO A 121 4.30 14.35 4.45
CA PRO A 121 4.97 13.92 3.22
C PRO A 121 5.94 12.75 3.41
N LEU A 122 6.67 12.73 4.54
CA LEU A 122 7.62 11.66 4.83
C LEU A 122 6.97 10.27 4.94
N ALA A 123 5.74 10.18 5.49
CA ALA A 123 5.02 8.91 5.51
C ALA A 123 4.61 8.49 4.09
N ASN A 124 4.14 9.44 3.28
CA ASN A 124 3.71 9.16 1.91
C ASN A 124 4.89 8.66 1.09
N SER A 125 6.04 9.37 1.12
CA SER A 125 7.26 8.95 0.42
C SER A 125 7.75 7.57 0.85
N ALA A 126 7.66 7.22 2.13
CA ALA A 126 8.01 5.88 2.60
C ALA A 126 7.08 4.81 2.02
N MET A 127 5.76 5.00 2.09
CA MET A 127 4.76 4.06 1.55
C MET A 127 4.86 3.91 0.03
N GLU A 128 5.06 5.02 -0.69
CA GLU A 128 5.29 5.03 -2.14
C GLU A 128 6.56 4.24 -2.50
N THR A 129 7.68 4.51 -1.81
CA THR A 129 8.95 3.80 -2.02
C THR A 129 8.78 2.30 -1.77
N TRP A 130 8.09 1.91 -0.70
CA TRP A 130 7.83 0.50 -0.40
C TRP A 130 6.98 -0.18 -1.46
N THR A 131 5.99 0.54 -1.99
CA THR A 131 5.10 0.05 -3.03
C THR A 131 5.83 -0.08 -4.37
N GLN A 132 6.64 0.90 -4.73
CA GLN A 132 7.49 0.86 -5.93
C GLN A 132 8.53 -0.26 -5.88
N ALA A 133 9.02 -0.62 -4.68
CA ALA A 133 9.96 -1.73 -4.50
C ALA A 133 9.36 -3.12 -4.82
N LEU A 134 8.06 -3.21 -5.14
CA LEU A 134 7.46 -4.43 -5.69
C LEU A 134 7.90 -4.67 -7.14
N LEU A 135 8.26 -3.62 -7.88
CA LEU A 135 8.60 -3.71 -9.29
C LEU A 135 10.00 -4.27 -9.47
N VAL A 136 10.14 -5.30 -10.30
CA VAL A 136 11.46 -5.77 -10.75
C VAL A 136 12.09 -4.68 -11.63
N SER A 137 13.36 -4.35 -11.40
CA SER A 137 14.08 -3.50 -12.33
C SER A 137 14.15 -4.20 -13.69
N PRO A 138 13.93 -3.50 -14.81
CA PRO A 138 14.12 -4.09 -16.13
C PRO A 138 15.55 -4.59 -16.21
N GLN A 139 15.72 -5.88 -16.50
CA GLN A 139 17.03 -6.42 -16.85
C GLN A 139 17.55 -5.58 -18.03
N PRO A 140 18.78 -5.03 -17.98
CA PRO A 140 19.37 -4.45 -19.17
C PRO A 140 19.42 -5.57 -20.20
N GLY A 141 18.63 -5.41 -21.27
CA GLY A 141 18.47 -6.44 -22.28
C GLY A 141 19.83 -6.91 -22.76
N SER A 142 19.97 -8.24 -22.87
CA SER A 142 21.04 -8.90 -23.61
C SER A 142 20.97 -8.46 -25.08
N GLY A 143 21.43 -7.26 -25.36
CA GLY A 143 21.72 -6.77 -26.70
C GLY A 143 22.93 -7.54 -27.19
N GLN A 144 22.70 -8.44 -28.14
CA GLN A 144 23.72 -9.16 -28.88
C GLN A 144 24.83 -8.19 -29.29
N ALA A 145 26.07 -8.56 -28.94
CA ALA A 145 27.27 -7.99 -29.53
C ALA A 145 27.17 -8.14 -31.05
N ASN A 146 26.91 -7.03 -31.73
CA ASN A 146 27.07 -6.96 -33.17
C ASN A 146 28.52 -6.52 -33.41
N ASP A 147 29.42 -7.50 -33.47
CA ASP A 147 30.74 -7.32 -34.08
C ASP A 147 30.54 -6.78 -35.50
N ARG A 148 30.83 -5.50 -35.71
CA ARG A 148 31.13 -4.97 -37.04
C ARG A 148 32.61 -4.61 -37.08
N PRO A 149 33.42 -5.28 -37.91
CA PRO A 149 34.80 -4.88 -38.10
C PRO A 149 34.89 -3.48 -38.72
N CYS A 150 35.86 -2.71 -38.24
CA CYS A 150 36.20 -1.34 -38.63
C CYS A 150 36.79 -1.29 -40.05
N SER A 151 35.98 -1.56 -41.09
CA SER A 151 36.46 -1.53 -42.48
C SER A 151 35.55 -0.81 -43.48
N GLN A 152 34.51 -0.08 -43.05
CA GLN A 152 33.64 0.65 -43.98
C GLN A 152 33.22 2.04 -43.48
N LEU A 153 34.21 2.90 -43.22
CA LEU A 153 34.01 4.36 -43.24
C LEU A 153 34.75 4.91 -44.47
N ARG A 154 34.00 5.21 -45.53
CA ARG A 154 34.36 6.16 -46.58
C ARG A 154 33.36 7.30 -46.52
#